data_AF-A0A4Y2HVP7-F1
#
_entry.id   AF-A0A4Y2HVP7-F1
#
_cell.length_a   1.000
_cell.length_b   1.000
_cell.length_c   1.000
_cell.angle_alpha   90.00
_cell.angle_beta   90.00
_cell.angle_gamma   90.00
#
_symmetry.space_group_name_H-M   'P 1'
#
loop_
_entity.id
_entity.type
_entity.pdbx_description
1 polymer ?
#
loop_
_entity_poly.entity_id
_entity_poly.type
_entity_poly.pdbx_seq_one_letter_code
_entity_poly.pdbx_strand_id
1 'polypeptide(L)'
;MSYRIKAKLDHIQCPFLLNITRAYRTTPTNALQVISGIMPLHLKLEAEANFIRVTCLRHNVTIDGEELLSENYEEKASGWSHHQFMSSDDDKISTEEDSDAVVQNNTFTDGSKMEQGVG
;
A
#
# COMPACT_ATOMS: atom_id res chain seq x y z
N MET A 1 -2.85 -30.60 -38.59
CA MET A 1 -4.29 -30.26 -38.77
C MET A 1 -4.42 -29.21 -39.87
N SER A 2 -5.32 -29.37 -40.83
CA SER A 2 -5.49 -28.40 -41.93
C SER A 2 -6.08 -27.07 -41.43
N TYR A 3 -5.62 -25.93 -41.95
CA TYR A 3 -6.09 -24.57 -41.60
C TYR A 3 -7.63 -24.45 -41.62
N ARG A 4 -8.28 -25.09 -42.60
CA ARG A 4 -9.73 -25.10 -42.76
C ARG A 4 -10.46 -25.74 -41.59
N ILE A 5 -9.86 -26.74 -40.95
CA ILE A 5 -10.46 -27.42 -39.80
C ILE A 5 -10.32 -26.55 -38.55
N LYS A 6 -9.17 -25.90 -38.36
CA LYS A 6 -8.98 -24.94 -37.25
C LYS A 6 -9.98 -23.79 -37.31
N ALA A 7 -10.16 -23.16 -38.48
CA ALA A 7 -11.11 -22.07 -38.64
C ALA A 7 -12.57 -22.49 -38.35
N LYS A 8 -12.95 -23.71 -38.72
CA LYS A 8 -14.28 -24.26 -38.38
C LYS A 8 -14.44 -24.49 -36.87
N LEU A 9 -13.41 -25.02 -36.21
CA LEU A 9 -13.41 -25.20 -34.77
C LEU A 9 -13.49 -23.85 -34.03
N ASP A 10 -12.70 -22.87 -34.45
CA ASP A 10 -12.70 -21.52 -33.87
C ASP A 10 -14.09 -20.85 -34.04
N HIS A 11 -14.73 -21.01 -35.20
CA HIS A 11 -16.08 -20.49 -35.44
C HIS A 11 -17.13 -21.15 -34.54
N ILE A 12 -17.03 -22.46 -34.30
CA ILE A 12 -17.91 -23.18 -33.37
C ILE A 12 -17.66 -22.71 -31.93
N GLN A 13 -16.41 -22.47 -31.54
CA GLN A 13 -16.04 -22.06 -30.18
C GLN A 13 -16.41 -20.61 -29.86
N CYS A 14 -16.29 -19.70 -30.83
CA CYS A 14 -16.50 -18.26 -30.67
C CYS A 14 -17.81 -17.86 -29.95
N PRO A 15 -19.01 -18.34 -30.34
CA PRO A 15 -20.26 -17.94 -29.67
C PRO A 15 -20.32 -18.37 -28.19
N PHE A 16 -19.72 -19.51 -27.83
CA PHE A 16 -19.66 -19.94 -26.43
C PHE A 16 -18.77 -18.99 -25.60
N LEU A 17 -17.59 -18.65 -26.11
CA LEU A 17 -16.69 -17.71 -25.45
C LEU A 17 -17.32 -16.33 -25.31
N LEU A 18 -18.03 -15.85 -26.34
CA LEU A 18 -18.75 -14.57 -26.29
C LEU A 18 -19.88 -14.58 -25.24
N ASN A 19 -20.64 -15.68 -25.15
CA ASN A 19 -21.69 -15.80 -24.13
C ASN A 19 -21.11 -15.84 -22.71
N ILE A 20 -20.02 -16.60 -22.51
CA ILE A 20 -19.33 -16.66 -21.22
C ILE A 20 -18.83 -15.26 -20.83
N THR A 21 -18.04 -14.61 -21.70
CA THR A 21 -17.50 -13.26 -21.43
C THR A 21 -18.59 -12.21 -21.23
N ARG A 22 -19.68 -12.26 -21.99
CA ARG A 22 -20.83 -11.37 -21.80
C ARG A 22 -21.50 -11.62 -20.45
N ALA A 23 -21.69 -12.89 -20.06
CA ALA A 23 -22.25 -13.24 -18.76
C ALA A 23 -21.39 -12.66 -17.64
N TYR A 24 -20.07 -12.83 -17.70
CA TYR A 24 -19.12 -12.23 -16.74
C TYR A 24 -19.25 -10.70 -16.65
N ARG A 25 -19.53 -10.00 -17.76
CA ARG A 25 -19.76 -8.53 -17.75
C ARG A 25 -21.03 -8.13 -16.98
N THR A 26 -22.04 -8.98 -16.98
CA THR A 26 -23.33 -8.74 -16.30
C THR A 26 -23.40 -9.39 -14.92
N THR A 27 -22.40 -10.19 -14.55
CA THR A 27 -22.34 -10.83 -13.24
C THR A 27 -22.16 -9.76 -12.16
N PRO A 28 -22.98 -9.77 -11.10
CA PRO A 28 -22.79 -8.90 -9.95
C PRO A 28 -21.37 -9.00 -9.36
N THR A 29 -20.78 -7.87 -8.96
CA THR A 29 -19.40 -7.81 -8.43
C THR A 29 -19.21 -8.67 -7.18
N ASN A 30 -20.24 -8.79 -6.33
CA ASN A 30 -20.22 -9.68 -5.17
C ASN A 30 -20.11 -11.15 -5.57
N ALA A 31 -20.80 -11.59 -6.63
CA ALA A 31 -20.68 -12.96 -7.12
C ALA A 31 -19.29 -13.23 -7.71
N LEU A 32 -18.69 -12.25 -8.40
CA LEU A 32 -17.30 -12.35 -8.87
C LEU A 32 -16.32 -12.46 -7.70
N GLN A 33 -16.48 -11.64 -6.66
CA GLN A 33 -15.66 -11.70 -5.45
C GLN A 33 -15.71 -13.08 -4.79
N VAL A 34 -16.92 -13.65 -4.64
CA VAL A 34 -17.11 -15.01 -4.09
C VAL A 34 -16.41 -16.07 -4.94
N ILE A 35 -16.59 -16.05 -6.27
CA ILE A 35 -15.94 -17.01 -7.18
C ILE A 35 -14.41 -16.88 -7.14
N SER A 36 -13.90 -15.64 -7.03
CA SER A 36 -12.47 -15.37 -6.94
C SER A 36 -11.88 -15.60 -5.53
N GLY A 37 -12.70 -15.93 -4.54
CA GLY A 37 -12.27 -16.06 -3.14
C GLY A 37 -11.80 -14.75 -2.51
N ILE A 38 -12.17 -13.60 -3.11
CA ILE A 38 -11.82 -12.27 -2.61
C ILE A 38 -12.91 -11.83 -1.64
N MET A 39 -12.52 -11.40 -0.45
CA MET A 39 -13.47 -10.85 0.53
C MET A 39 -14.14 -9.58 -0.02
N PRO A 40 -15.47 -9.45 0.09
CA PRO A 40 -16.17 -8.22 -0.24
C PRO A 40 -15.62 -7.00 0.50
N LEU A 41 -15.54 -5.87 -0.21
CA LEU A 41 -14.89 -4.66 0.30
C LEU A 41 -15.53 -4.14 1.59
N HIS A 42 -16.85 -4.16 1.68
CA HIS A 42 -17.57 -3.69 2.88
C HIS A 42 -17.20 -4.51 4.13
N LEU A 43 -17.11 -5.84 3.99
CA LEU A 43 -16.70 -6.73 5.09
C LEU A 43 -15.24 -6.49 5.48
N LYS A 44 -14.36 -6.27 4.51
CA LYS A 44 -12.95 -5.96 4.78
C LYS A 44 -12.80 -4.65 5.56
N LEU A 45 -13.53 -3.62 5.16
CA LEU A 45 -13.52 -2.32 5.83
C LEU A 45 -14.10 -2.41 7.24
N GLU A 46 -15.18 -3.16 7.42
CA GLU A 46 -15.77 -3.40 8.74
C GLU A 46 -14.80 -4.14 9.66
N ALA A 47 -14.14 -5.18 9.17
CA ALA A 47 -13.11 -5.90 9.92
C ALA A 47 -11.94 -4.98 10.31
N GLU A 48 -11.48 -4.14 9.39
CA GLU A 48 -10.39 -3.18 9.67
C GLU A 48 -10.81 -2.09 10.65
N ALA A 49 -12.04 -1.57 10.54
CA ALA A 49 -12.60 -0.62 11.48
C ALA A 49 -12.70 -1.21 12.89
N ASN A 50 -13.20 -2.44 13.02
CA ASN A 50 -13.29 -3.14 14.29
C ASN A 50 -11.89 -3.44 14.87
N PHE A 51 -10.94 -3.82 14.02
CA PHE A 51 -9.55 -4.00 14.42
C PHE A 51 -8.96 -2.70 15.01
N ILE A 52 -9.16 -1.56 14.36
CA ILE A 52 -8.68 -0.26 14.86
C ILE A 52 -9.37 0.10 16.19
N ARG A 53 -10.68 -0.15 16.32
CA ARG A 53 -11.41 0.10 17.56
C ARG A 53 -10.85 -0.69 18.74
N VAL A 54 -10.57 -1.97 18.54
CA VAL A 54 -10.05 -2.88 19.57
C VAL A 54 -8.59 -2.58 19.91
N THR A 55 -7.74 -2.36 18.90
CA THR A 55 -6.27 -2.29 19.09
C THR A 55 -5.72 -0.89 19.29
N CYS A 56 -6.32 0.14 18.68
CA CYS A 56 -5.85 1.52 18.78
C CYS A 56 -6.70 2.36 19.73
N LEU A 57 -8.04 2.23 19.68
CA LEU A 57 -8.95 3.07 20.47
C LEU A 57 -9.33 2.48 21.83
N ARG A 58 -8.88 1.25 22.09
CA ARG A 58 -9.18 0.51 23.31
C ARG A 58 -10.67 0.35 23.64
N HIS A 59 -11.47 0.07 22.61
CA HIS A 59 -12.91 -0.14 22.76
C HIS A 59 -13.30 -1.59 22.52
N ASN A 60 -14.19 -2.10 23.37
CA ASN A 60 -14.81 -3.40 23.20
C ASN A 60 -15.76 -3.37 21.99
N VAL A 61 -15.78 -4.45 21.23
CA VAL A 61 -16.60 -4.59 20.03
C VAL A 61 -17.36 -5.90 20.07
N THR A 62 -18.66 -5.87 19.82
CA THR A 62 -19.47 -7.09 19.66
C THR A 62 -19.67 -7.36 18.17
N ILE A 63 -19.30 -8.55 17.71
CA ILE A 63 -19.49 -9.01 16.32
C ILE A 63 -20.26 -10.33 16.38
N ASP A 64 -21.44 -10.39 15.74
CA ASP A 64 -22.29 -11.59 15.70
C ASP A 64 -22.53 -12.29 17.05
N GLY A 65 -22.58 -11.50 18.13
CA GLY A 65 -22.81 -11.99 19.49
C GLY A 65 -21.56 -12.40 20.26
N GLU A 66 -20.39 -12.38 19.64
CA GLU A 66 -19.09 -12.54 20.31
C GLU A 66 -18.55 -11.16 20.74
N GLU A 67 -18.15 -11.04 22.00
CA GLU A 67 -17.56 -9.82 22.53
C GLU A 67 -16.03 -9.88 22.47
N LEU A 68 -15.45 -8.96 21.71
CA LEU A 68 -14.02 -8.71 21.64
C LEU A 68 -13.67 -7.67 22.70
N LEU A 69 -13.14 -8.15 23.83
CA LEU A 69 -12.61 -7.29 24.89
C LEU A 69 -11.26 -6.71 24.46
N SER A 70 -11.12 -5.40 24.51
CA SER A 70 -9.91 -4.72 24.07
C SER A 70 -8.68 -5.12 24.89
N GLU A 71 -8.87 -5.47 26.16
CA GLU A 71 -7.81 -5.89 27.07
C GLU A 71 -7.12 -7.19 26.63
N ASN A 72 -7.80 -8.02 25.83
CA ASN A 72 -7.26 -9.29 25.34
C ASN A 72 -6.33 -9.11 24.13
N TYR A 73 -6.19 -7.90 23.59
CA TYR A 73 -5.43 -7.62 22.38
C TYR A 73 -4.28 -6.64 22.63
N GLU A 74 -3.17 -6.83 21.92
CA GLU A 74 -2.02 -5.93 21.99
C GLU A 74 -2.36 -4.53 21.47
N GLU A 75 -1.71 -3.50 22.05
CA GLU A 75 -1.85 -2.16 21.51
C GLU A 75 -1.14 -2.09 20.17
N LYS A 76 -1.86 -1.63 19.15
CA LYS A 76 -1.18 -1.19 17.96
C LYS A 76 -0.86 0.29 18.13
N ALA A 77 0.43 0.63 18.06
CA ALA A 77 0.83 2.02 18.01
C ALA A 77 0.10 2.71 16.85
N SER A 78 -0.59 3.82 17.15
CA SER A 78 -1.05 4.72 16.10
C SER A 78 0.16 5.11 15.26
N GLY A 79 -0.01 5.20 13.93
CA GLY A 79 1.06 5.67 13.04
C GLY A 79 1.63 7.02 13.49
N TRP A 80 2.70 7.46 12.84
CA TRP A 80 3.47 8.65 13.22
C TRP A 80 2.55 9.84 13.53
N SER A 81 2.45 10.18 14.81
CA SER A 81 1.69 11.33 15.32
C SER A 81 2.36 12.67 14.96
N HIS A 82 3.59 12.61 14.46
CA HIS A 82 4.40 13.76 14.14
C HIS A 82 4.79 13.73 12.66
N HIS A 83 4.10 14.54 11.86
CA HIS A 83 4.48 14.78 10.47
C HIS A 83 5.70 15.72 10.47
N GLN A 84 6.85 15.24 9.99
CA GLN A 84 8.15 15.97 10.03
C GLN A 84 8.13 17.38 9.42
N PHE A 85 7.18 17.69 8.54
CA PHE A 85 7.03 19.05 8.00
C PHE A 85 6.50 20.06 9.04
N MET A 86 5.75 19.60 10.05
CA MET A 86 5.21 20.46 11.11
C MET A 86 6.27 20.81 12.17
N SER A 87 7.42 20.13 12.14
CA SER A 87 8.55 20.33 13.05
C SER A 87 9.69 21.10 12.39
N SER A 88 9.36 21.94 11.41
CA SER A 88 10.29 22.97 10.93
C SER A 88 10.55 23.89 12.13
N ASP A 89 11.59 23.59 12.91
CA ASP A 89 12.18 24.56 13.82
C ASP A 89 12.72 25.69 12.93
N ASP A 90 11.91 26.74 12.69
CA ASP A 90 12.31 27.93 11.92
C ASP A 90 13.55 28.61 12.53
N ASP A 91 13.89 28.30 13.80
CA ASP A 91 14.98 28.92 14.56
C ASP A 91 16.32 28.16 14.49
N LYS A 92 16.47 27.14 13.64
CA LYS A 92 17.71 26.31 13.64
C LYS A 92 18.87 26.83 12.80
N ILE A 93 18.67 27.89 12.00
CA ILE A 93 19.75 28.52 11.23
C ILE A 93 19.91 29.94 11.76
N SER A 94 20.71 30.09 12.81
CA SER A 94 21.29 31.39 13.16
C SER A 94 22.28 31.78 12.06
N THR A 95 22.06 32.94 11.44
CA THR A 95 22.99 33.55 10.47
C THR A 95 23.98 34.49 11.16
N GLU A 96 24.26 34.30 12.45
CA GLU A 96 25.32 35.05 13.12
C GLU A 96 26.66 34.57 12.56
N GLU A 97 27.32 35.44 11.80
CA GLU A 97 28.71 35.24 11.38
C GLU A 97 29.58 35.23 12.65
N ASP A 98 29.94 34.03 13.11
CA ASP A 98 30.87 33.85 14.23
C ASP A 98 32.28 34.23 13.76
N SER A 99 32.58 35.52 13.86
CA SER A 99 33.87 36.11 13.53
C SER A 99 34.88 35.91 14.66
N ASP A 100 35.15 34.66 15.08
CA ASP A 100 36.38 34.38 15.85
C ASP A 100 36.83 32.90 15.90
N ALA A 101 36.38 32.06 14.98
CA ALA A 101 36.94 30.72 14.83
C ALA A 101 37.67 30.61 13.49
N VAL A 102 38.96 30.91 13.48
CA VAL A 102 39.92 30.32 12.53
C VAL A 102 39.97 28.82 12.83
N VAL A 103 38.92 28.10 12.44
CA VAL A 103 38.95 26.67 12.23
C VAL A 103 39.10 26.53 10.73
N GLN A 104 40.29 26.08 10.33
CA GLN A 104 40.55 25.62 8.98
C GLN A 104 39.46 24.60 8.61
N ASN A 105 38.45 25.06 7.85
CA ASN A 105 37.43 24.23 7.25
C ASN A 105 38.10 23.43 6.13
N ASN A 106 38.88 22.43 6.51
CA ASN A 106 39.45 21.45 5.60
C ASN A 106 38.35 20.47 5.21
N THR A 107 37.41 20.96 4.41
CA THR A 107 36.42 20.13 3.73
C THR A 107 37.15 19.40 2.61
N PHE A 108 37.69 18.22 2.91
CA PHE A 108 38.25 17.33 1.91
C PHE A 108 37.10 16.55 1.25
N THR A 109 36.65 17.05 0.11
CA THR A 109 35.84 16.23 -0.82
C THR A 109 36.78 15.22 -1.46
N ASP A 110 36.56 13.92 -1.22
CA ASP A 110 37.24 12.83 -1.92
C ASP A 110 36.83 12.83 -3.40
N GLY A 111 37.41 13.75 -4.16
CA GLY A 111 37.45 13.73 -5.60
C GLY A 111 38.65 12.91 -6.05
N SER A 112 38.61 11.60 -5.85
CA SER A 112 39.56 10.67 -6.45
C SER A 112 39.39 10.65 -7.97
N LYS A 113 39.98 11.63 -8.65
CA LYS A 113 40.20 11.62 -10.09
C LYS A 113 41.57 10.98 -10.33
N MET A 114 41.58 9.75 -10.82
CA MET A 114 42.80 9.12 -11.29
C MET A 114 43.29 9.84 -12.56
N GLU A 115 44.56 10.23 -12.61
CA GLU A 115 45.20 10.90 -13.75
C GLU A 115 45.26 10.00 -15.02
N GLN A 116 44.96 8.70 -14.88
CA GLN A 116 45.13 7.72 -15.95
C GLN A 116 43.77 7.12 -16.37
N GLY A 117 42.89 7.96 -16.92
CA GLY A 117 41.77 7.57 -17.78
C GLY A 117 40.49 7.10 -17.08
N VAL A 118 39.34 7.54 -17.62
CA VAL A 118 38.00 7.02 -17.33
C VAL A 118 37.57 6.10 -18.47
N GLY A 119 37.00 4.94 -18.12
CA GLY A 119 36.15 4.15 -19.01
C GLY A 119 34.70 4.63 -18.97
#